data_AF-A0A846NI99-F1
#
_entry.id   AF-A0A846NI99-F1
#
_cell.length_a   1.000
_cell.length_b   1.000
_cell.length_c   1.000
_cell.angle_alpha   90.00
_cell.angle_beta   90.00
_cell.angle_gamma   90.00
#
_symmetry.space_group_name_H-M   'P 1'
#
loop_
_entity.id
_entity.type
_entity.pdbx_description
1 polymer ?
#
loop_
_entity_poly.entity_id
_entity_poly.type
_entity_poly.pdbx_seq_one_letter_code
_entity_poly.pdbx_strand_id
1 'polypeptide(L)'
;MKTAIKIVYMFVLAIFINLTFALAITAFYQPPKYPEYPSCDYYNSSSSYSSLFNGDEDDSCKEEREEYEKKSKEYPKQLGAYGRNIFIILTLISLLVITAAIFIKDISKTLAAGVMLGGIFTMIFGQGITFFNYIFSMLSALPGFWGGNGDYNPTIDNAIRFIAALLGLIVLIVLGLLKFRDEDSGGSPTYEMPTYTGPDSNLEPSSPVSPPLSPAPPPESAPNSPPQSPIGTEKSVDNPSVSKPPETTIS
;
A
#
# COMPACT_ATOMS: atom_id res chain seq x y z
N MET A 1 -6.70 2.73 -32.22
CA MET A 1 -7.00 3.74 -31.16
C MET A 1 -7.94 3.22 -30.06
N LYS A 2 -8.99 2.44 -30.36
CA LYS A 2 -9.95 1.96 -29.35
C LYS A 2 -9.30 1.19 -28.17
N THR A 3 -8.31 0.34 -28.44
CA THR A 3 -7.59 -0.41 -27.40
C THR A 3 -6.80 0.50 -26.44
N ALA A 4 -6.17 1.56 -26.95
CA ALA A 4 -5.39 2.48 -26.11
C ALA A 4 -6.30 3.22 -25.12
N ILE A 5 -7.48 3.67 -25.58
CA ILE A 5 -8.48 4.33 -24.71
C ILE A 5 -8.94 3.38 -23.59
N LYS A 6 -9.18 2.10 -23.91
CA LYS A 6 -9.54 1.08 -22.92
C LYS A 6 -8.46 0.90 -21.86
N ILE A 7 -7.20 0.79 -22.28
CA ILE A 7 -6.06 0.65 -21.37
C ILE A 7 -5.94 1.86 -20.45
N VAL A 8 -5.98 3.09 -21.01
CA VAL A 8 -5.92 4.32 -20.21
C VAL A 8 -7.07 4.37 -19.20
N TYR A 9 -8.29 4.01 -19.64
CA TYR A 9 -9.44 3.94 -18.75
C TYR A 9 -9.25 2.93 -17.60
N MET A 10 -8.71 1.72 -17.88
CA MET A 10 -8.41 0.73 -16.84
C MET A 10 -7.45 1.28 -15.79
N PHE A 11 -6.39 1.98 -16.21
CA PHE A 11 -5.42 2.60 -15.31
C PHE A 11 -6.04 3.72 -14.48
N VAL A 12 -6.80 4.62 -15.11
CA VAL A 12 -7.50 5.70 -14.41
C VAL A 12 -8.46 5.12 -13.37
N LEU A 13 -9.25 4.11 -13.74
CA LEU A 13 -10.16 3.45 -12.81
C LEU A 13 -9.41 2.81 -11.64
N ALA A 14 -8.32 2.09 -11.89
CA ALA A 14 -7.50 1.50 -10.85
C ALA A 14 -6.94 2.54 -9.87
N ILE A 15 -6.46 3.69 -10.39
CA ILE A 15 -5.99 4.82 -9.55
C ILE A 15 -7.12 5.37 -8.69
N PHE A 16 -8.31 5.60 -9.26
CA PHE A 16 -9.46 6.13 -8.52
C PHE A 16 -9.96 5.19 -7.42
N ILE A 17 -9.95 3.87 -7.67
CA ILE A 17 -10.28 2.86 -6.66
C ILE A 17 -9.31 2.97 -5.47
N ASN A 18 -8.00 3.01 -5.75
CA ASN A 18 -6.97 3.09 -4.71
C ASN A 18 -7.04 4.41 -3.94
N LEU A 19 -7.26 5.53 -4.65
CA LEU A 19 -7.46 6.83 -4.04
C LEU A 19 -8.67 6.83 -3.09
N THR A 20 -9.77 6.20 -3.51
CA THR A 20 -10.99 6.09 -2.69
C THR A 20 -10.73 5.29 -1.41
N PHE A 21 -10.02 4.16 -1.49
CA PHE A 21 -9.69 3.37 -0.29
C PHE A 21 -8.76 4.10 0.65
N ALA A 22 -7.76 4.79 0.12
CA ALA A 22 -6.84 5.52 0.96
C ALA A 22 -7.53 6.70 1.68
N LEU A 23 -8.43 7.42 0.98
CA LEU A 23 -9.27 8.44 1.61
C LEU A 23 -10.28 7.84 2.60
N ALA A 24 -10.78 6.63 2.36
CA ALA A 24 -11.63 5.93 3.32
C ALA A 24 -10.86 5.64 4.62
N ILE A 25 -9.62 5.17 4.52
CA ILE A 25 -8.77 4.93 5.70
C ILE A 25 -8.53 6.23 6.45
N THR A 26 -8.15 7.32 5.77
CA THR A 26 -7.87 8.59 6.46
C THR A 26 -9.13 9.25 7.04
N ALA A 27 -10.31 8.97 6.49
CA ALA A 27 -11.59 9.45 7.01
C ALA A 27 -12.07 8.64 8.22
N PHE A 28 -12.00 7.32 8.17
CA PHE A 28 -12.63 6.44 9.17
C PHE A 28 -11.67 5.81 10.17
N TYR A 29 -10.37 5.73 9.86
CA TYR A 29 -9.38 5.04 10.67
C TYR A 29 -8.19 5.97 10.94
N GLN A 30 -8.34 6.83 11.95
CA GLN A 30 -7.33 7.84 12.27
C GLN A 30 -6.07 7.20 12.84
N PRO A 31 -4.86 7.61 12.40
CA PRO A 31 -3.63 7.16 13.01
C PRO A 31 -3.54 7.61 14.47
N PRO A 32 -2.86 6.84 15.35
CA PRO A 32 -2.58 7.30 16.70
C PRO A 32 -1.82 8.63 16.63
N LYS A 33 -2.16 9.59 17.49
CA LYS A 33 -1.46 10.87 17.57
C LYS A 33 -0.16 10.69 18.35
N TYR A 34 0.92 11.28 17.85
CA TYR A 34 2.16 11.36 18.63
C TYR A 34 1.90 12.18 19.91
N PRO A 35 2.38 11.77 21.09
CA PRO A 35 2.21 12.56 22.30
C PRO A 35 2.83 13.94 22.13
N GLU A 36 2.13 14.97 22.57
CA GLU A 36 2.65 16.34 22.55
C GLU A 36 3.73 16.49 23.63
N TYR A 37 4.86 17.09 23.28
CA TYR A 37 5.94 17.35 24.23
C TYR A 37 5.44 18.37 25.27
N PRO A 38 5.69 18.15 26.57
CA PRO A 38 5.20 19.06 27.61
C PRO A 38 5.73 20.48 27.41
N SER A 39 4.88 21.48 27.55
CA SER A 39 5.22 22.89 27.32
C SER A 39 6.14 23.49 28.39
N CYS A 40 6.42 22.74 29.45
CA CYS A 40 7.15 23.18 30.64
C CYS A 40 8.61 23.61 30.38
N ASP A 41 9.18 23.30 29.20
CA ASP A 41 10.55 23.68 28.82
C ASP A 41 10.67 25.01 28.06
N TYR A 42 9.59 25.58 27.51
CA TYR A 42 9.75 26.55 26.42
C TYR A 42 9.99 28.02 26.85
N TYR A 43 9.72 28.40 28.10
CA TYR A 43 9.70 29.82 28.49
C TYR A 43 10.77 30.30 29.47
N ASN A 44 11.66 29.43 29.97
CA ASN A 44 12.65 29.84 30.99
C ASN A 44 14.13 29.83 30.54
N SER A 45 14.42 29.45 29.29
CA SER A 45 15.80 29.41 28.78
C SER A 45 16.43 30.80 28.50
N SER A 46 15.64 31.88 28.48
CA SER A 46 16.16 33.23 28.24
C SER A 46 16.53 34.03 29.50
N SER A 47 16.26 33.54 30.72
CA SER A 47 16.70 34.21 31.94
C SER A 47 18.04 33.64 32.42
N SER A 48 19.08 34.23 31.84
CA SER A 48 20.46 34.26 32.28
C SER A 48 20.67 34.00 33.80
N TYR A 49 21.50 32.99 34.09
CA TYR A 49 22.45 32.97 35.22
C TYR A 49 21.95 32.90 36.68
N SER A 50 20.65 32.88 36.99
CA SER A 50 20.20 33.10 38.39
C SER A 50 19.72 31.87 39.19
N SER A 51 19.64 30.67 38.62
CA SER A 51 19.08 29.48 39.32
C SER A 51 20.13 28.51 39.87
N LEU A 52 21.31 29.00 40.26
CA LEU A 52 22.36 28.14 40.83
C LEU A 52 22.06 27.62 42.25
N PHE A 53 20.94 28.01 42.91
CA PHE A 53 20.86 27.83 44.36
C PHE A 53 19.52 27.51 45.05
N ASN A 54 18.44 27.10 44.36
CA ASN A 54 17.34 26.44 45.08
C ASN A 54 16.72 25.33 44.22
N GLY A 55 17.07 24.09 44.56
CA GLY A 55 16.73 22.86 43.86
C GLY A 55 15.35 22.31 44.21
N ASP A 56 14.32 23.12 44.05
CA ASP A 56 12.95 22.64 43.99
C ASP A 56 12.52 22.73 42.51
N GLU A 57 12.94 21.74 41.72
CA GLU A 57 12.29 21.48 40.44
C GLU A 57 10.80 21.33 40.72
N ASP A 58 9.98 22.12 40.03
CA ASP A 58 8.52 22.07 40.14
C ASP A 58 8.05 20.64 39.87
N ASP A 59 7.60 19.94 40.92
CA ASP A 59 7.20 18.52 40.89
C ASP A 59 6.21 18.22 39.74
N SER A 60 5.43 19.22 39.33
CA SER A 60 4.47 19.11 38.21
C SER A 60 5.13 18.87 36.85
N CYS A 61 6.31 19.46 36.60
CA CYS A 61 7.04 19.30 35.33
C CYS A 61 7.64 17.89 35.19
N LYS A 62 8.04 17.29 36.32
CA LYS A 62 8.60 15.95 36.35
C LYS A 62 7.55 14.90 35.98
N GLU A 63 6.34 15.02 36.51
CA GLU A 63 5.24 14.10 36.22
C GLU A 63 4.84 14.12 34.72
N GLU A 64 4.73 15.32 34.13
CA GLU A 64 4.40 15.45 32.70
C GLU A 64 5.47 14.84 31.77
N ARG A 65 6.76 14.96 32.12
CA ARG A 65 7.86 14.31 31.38
C ARG A 65 7.80 12.80 31.48
N GLU A 66 7.57 12.27 32.68
CA GLU A 66 7.43 10.82 32.88
C GLU A 66 6.24 10.27 32.09
N GLU A 67 5.12 10.99 32.04
CA GLU A 67 3.96 10.62 31.25
C GLU A 67 4.24 10.69 29.74
N TYR A 68 4.91 11.75 29.26
CA TYR A 68 5.33 11.87 27.87
C TYR A 68 6.26 10.72 27.46
N GLU A 69 7.26 10.38 28.27
CA GLU A 69 8.16 9.26 28.00
C GLU A 69 7.42 7.94 27.91
N LYS A 70 6.45 7.71 28.82
CA LYS A 70 5.63 6.50 28.80
C LYS A 70 4.79 6.43 27.53
N LYS A 71 4.06 7.50 27.19
CA LYS A 71 3.24 7.59 25.96
C LYS A 71 4.11 7.45 24.70
N SER A 72 5.31 8.03 24.70
CA SER A 72 6.25 7.95 23.58
C SER A 72 6.80 6.54 23.38
N LYS A 73 7.08 5.81 24.46
CA LYS A 73 7.45 4.38 24.41
C LYS A 73 6.30 3.47 23.96
N GLU A 74 5.06 3.83 24.26
CA GLU A 74 3.86 3.09 23.84
C GLU A 74 3.44 3.38 22.39
N TYR A 75 3.67 4.60 21.90
CA TYR A 75 3.32 5.04 20.55
C TYR A 75 3.75 4.08 19.42
N PRO A 76 5.00 3.60 19.31
CA PRO A 76 5.38 2.68 18.24
C PRO A 76 4.64 1.34 18.30
N LYS A 77 4.24 0.87 19.49
CA LYS A 77 3.42 -0.35 19.65
C LYS A 77 2.01 -0.13 19.11
N GLN A 78 1.41 1.02 19.42
CA GLN A 78 0.10 1.42 18.90
C GLN A 78 0.14 1.58 17.38
N LEU A 79 1.19 2.22 16.84
CA LEU A 79 1.39 2.39 15.41
C LEU A 79 1.56 1.04 14.68
N GLY A 80 2.28 0.10 15.29
CA GLY A 80 2.43 -1.26 14.76
C GLY A 80 1.10 -2.03 14.73
N ALA A 81 0.29 -1.93 15.78
CA ALA A 81 -1.04 -2.53 15.82
C ALA A 81 -1.99 -1.88 14.79
N TYR A 82 -1.95 -0.55 14.67
CA TYR A 82 -2.70 0.23 13.69
C TYR A 82 -2.39 -0.23 12.26
N GLY A 83 -1.11 -0.32 11.90
CA GLY A 83 -0.67 -0.76 10.57
C GLY A 83 -1.10 -2.19 10.25
N ARG A 84 -0.97 -3.12 11.21
CA ARG A 84 -1.42 -4.50 11.03
C ARG A 84 -2.93 -4.60 10.80
N ASN A 85 -3.73 -3.84 11.54
CA ASN A 85 -5.18 -3.85 11.39
C ASN A 85 -5.60 -3.31 10.01
N ILE A 86 -5.01 -2.19 9.57
CA ILE A 86 -5.25 -1.65 8.22
C ILE A 86 -4.86 -2.68 7.15
N PHE A 87 -3.69 -3.31 7.30
CA PHE A 87 -3.24 -4.31 6.34
C PHE A 87 -4.23 -5.47 6.21
N ILE A 88 -4.76 -5.98 7.33
CA ILE A 88 -5.77 -7.06 7.32
C ILE A 88 -7.05 -6.59 6.63
N ILE A 89 -7.55 -5.41 7.00
CA ILE A 89 -8.79 -4.85 6.44
C ILE A 89 -8.65 -4.61 4.92
N LEU A 90 -7.57 -3.97 4.48
CA LEU A 90 -7.30 -3.72 3.07
C LEU A 90 -7.14 -5.00 2.27
N THR A 91 -6.50 -6.02 2.84
CA THR A 91 -6.35 -7.33 2.18
C THR A 91 -7.71 -7.97 1.95
N LEU A 92 -8.59 -7.97 2.97
CA LEU A 92 -9.94 -8.51 2.85
C LEU A 92 -10.78 -7.74 1.83
N ILE A 93 -10.73 -6.40 1.87
CA ILE A 93 -11.44 -5.55 0.92
C ILE A 93 -10.92 -5.78 -0.51
N SER A 94 -9.60 -5.85 -0.69
CA SER A 94 -8.99 -6.13 -1.99
C SER A 94 -9.48 -7.47 -2.56
N LEU A 95 -9.54 -8.51 -1.73
CA LEU A 95 -10.08 -9.80 -2.14
C LEU A 95 -11.54 -9.67 -2.60
N LEU A 96 -12.37 -8.97 -1.85
CA LEU A 96 -13.76 -8.70 -2.22
C LEU A 96 -13.89 -7.91 -3.53
N VAL A 97 -13.02 -6.92 -3.76
CA VAL A 97 -12.98 -6.14 -5.00
C VAL A 97 -12.59 -7.01 -6.19
N ILE A 98 -11.59 -7.87 -6.04
CA ILE A 98 -11.19 -8.82 -7.09
C ILE A 98 -12.34 -9.80 -7.37
N THR A 99 -13.00 -10.34 -6.34
CA THR A 99 -14.18 -11.19 -6.50
C THR A 99 -15.31 -10.45 -7.22
N ALA A 100 -15.60 -9.20 -6.85
CA ALA A 100 -16.59 -8.37 -7.53
C ALA A 100 -16.22 -8.12 -9.00
N ALA A 101 -14.94 -7.94 -9.32
CA ALA A 101 -14.46 -7.79 -10.69
C ALA A 101 -14.78 -9.02 -11.55
N ILE A 102 -14.71 -10.23 -10.99
CA ILE A 102 -15.08 -11.45 -11.70
C ILE A 102 -16.56 -11.43 -12.10
N PHE A 103 -17.46 -11.01 -11.20
CA PHE A 103 -18.89 -10.87 -11.53
C PHE A 103 -19.17 -9.77 -12.55
N ILE A 104 -18.40 -8.67 -12.52
CA ILE A 104 -18.55 -7.57 -13.48
C ILE A 104 -18.07 -7.97 -14.88
N LYS A 105 -17.21 -9.00 -15.00
CA LYS A 105 -16.63 -9.46 -16.27
C LYS A 105 -17.68 -9.84 -17.31
N ASP A 106 -18.82 -10.36 -16.86
CA ASP A 106 -19.93 -10.75 -17.73
C ASP A 106 -20.64 -9.52 -18.34
N ILE A 107 -20.52 -8.34 -17.72
CA ILE A 107 -21.15 -7.09 -18.17
C ILE A 107 -20.18 -6.29 -19.04
N SER A 108 -18.93 -6.11 -18.58
CA SER A 108 -17.87 -5.47 -19.37
C SER A 108 -16.51 -6.00 -18.97
N LYS A 109 -15.79 -6.56 -19.95
CA LYS A 109 -14.43 -7.08 -19.79
C LYS A 109 -13.46 -5.95 -19.46
N THR A 110 -13.69 -4.77 -20.05
CA THR A 110 -12.83 -3.60 -19.84
C THR A 110 -12.95 -3.07 -18.41
N LEU A 111 -14.18 -2.94 -17.92
CA LEU A 111 -14.44 -2.49 -16.56
C LEU A 111 -13.91 -3.49 -15.53
N ALA A 112 -14.18 -4.78 -15.72
CA ALA A 112 -13.69 -5.84 -14.85
C ALA A 112 -12.16 -5.84 -14.76
N ALA A 113 -11.45 -5.69 -15.87
CA ALA A 113 -9.99 -5.59 -15.87
C ALA A 113 -9.48 -4.38 -15.07
N GLY A 114 -10.11 -3.21 -15.19
CA GLY A 114 -9.75 -2.03 -14.40
C GLY A 114 -10.02 -2.20 -12.91
N VAL A 115 -11.17 -2.78 -12.53
CA VAL A 115 -11.50 -3.06 -11.11
C VAL A 115 -10.55 -4.11 -10.53
N MET A 116 -10.24 -5.16 -11.28
CA MET A 116 -9.29 -6.20 -10.87
C MET A 116 -7.88 -5.62 -10.69
N LEU A 117 -7.43 -4.78 -11.62
CA LEU A 117 -6.15 -4.06 -11.50
C LEU A 117 -6.15 -3.14 -10.28
N GLY A 118 -7.26 -2.44 -10.01
CA GLY A 118 -7.45 -1.64 -8.81
C GLY A 118 -7.28 -2.45 -7.53
N GLY A 119 -7.92 -3.62 -7.44
CA GLY A 119 -7.78 -4.55 -6.31
C GLY A 119 -6.35 -5.06 -6.13
N ILE A 120 -5.70 -5.52 -7.21
CA ILE A 120 -4.29 -5.96 -7.16
C ILE A 120 -3.39 -4.83 -6.66
N PHE A 121 -3.60 -3.61 -7.16
CA PHE A 121 -2.90 -2.44 -6.67
C PHE A 121 -3.16 -2.20 -5.19
N THR A 122 -4.41 -2.27 -4.72
CA THR A 122 -4.73 -2.11 -3.30
C THR A 122 -4.01 -3.16 -2.43
N MET A 123 -3.90 -4.40 -2.90
CA MET A 123 -3.14 -5.45 -2.23
C MET A 123 -1.65 -5.12 -2.11
N ILE A 124 -1.02 -4.65 -3.19
CA ILE A 124 0.40 -4.25 -3.21
C ILE A 124 0.61 -2.99 -2.34
N PHE A 125 -0.28 -2.00 -2.47
CA PHE A 125 -0.23 -0.74 -1.73
C PHE A 125 -0.50 -0.90 -0.24
N GLY A 126 -1.18 -1.97 0.18
CA GLY A 126 -1.35 -2.30 1.61
C GLY A 126 -0.02 -2.41 2.35
N GLN A 127 1.08 -2.72 1.66
CA GLN A 127 2.43 -2.73 2.24
C GLN A 127 3.15 -1.37 2.16
N GLY A 128 2.65 -0.42 1.36
CA GLY A 128 3.32 0.82 0.99
C GLY A 128 2.59 2.09 1.44
N ILE A 129 2.05 2.14 2.67
CA ILE A 129 1.41 3.37 3.22
C ILE A 129 2.33 4.60 3.08
N THR A 130 3.65 4.42 3.18
CA THR A 130 4.67 5.46 2.92
C THR A 130 4.63 5.98 1.47
N PHE A 131 4.43 5.11 0.49
CA PHE A 131 4.29 5.51 -0.92
C PHE A 131 2.99 6.29 -1.16
N PHE A 132 1.92 5.97 -0.43
CA PHE A 132 0.68 6.73 -0.52
C PHE A 132 0.83 8.14 0.03
N ASN A 133 1.49 8.31 1.18
CA ASN A 133 1.79 9.64 1.72
C ASN A 133 2.62 10.48 0.73
N TYR A 134 3.49 9.84 -0.06
CA TYR A 134 4.26 10.50 -1.12
C TYR A 134 3.37 10.90 -2.32
N ILE A 135 2.48 10.03 -2.80
CA ILE A 135 1.54 10.40 -3.87
C ILE A 135 0.58 11.49 -3.39
N PHE A 136 0.07 11.39 -2.16
CA PHE A 136 -0.85 12.37 -1.61
C PHE A 136 -0.17 13.72 -1.42
N SER A 137 1.08 13.77 -0.94
CA SER A 137 1.81 15.03 -0.83
C SER A 137 2.03 15.66 -2.20
N MET A 138 2.40 14.86 -3.21
CA MET A 138 2.56 15.32 -4.60
C MET A 138 1.23 15.83 -5.17
N LEU A 139 0.11 15.14 -4.92
CA LEU A 139 -1.22 15.53 -5.40
C LEU A 139 -1.73 16.79 -4.69
N SER A 140 -1.43 16.93 -3.39
CA SER A 140 -1.77 18.13 -2.61
C SER A 140 -0.99 19.37 -3.02
N ALA A 141 0.19 19.20 -3.64
CA ALA A 141 0.97 20.29 -4.21
C ALA A 141 0.40 20.83 -5.53
N LEU A 142 -0.61 20.17 -6.13
CA LEU A 142 -1.23 20.65 -7.35
C LEU A 142 -2.12 21.88 -7.07
N PRO A 143 -1.99 22.97 -7.85
CA PRO A 143 -2.81 24.16 -7.70
C PRO A 143 -4.29 23.82 -7.85
N GLY A 144 -5.11 24.30 -6.92
CA GLY A 144 -6.56 24.08 -6.95
C GLY A 144 -7.02 22.73 -6.38
N PHE A 145 -6.10 21.85 -5.97
CA PHE A 145 -6.50 20.57 -5.37
C PHE A 145 -6.99 20.76 -3.92
N TRP A 146 -6.38 21.63 -3.09
CA TRP A 146 -6.77 21.80 -1.67
C TRP A 146 -6.47 23.18 -1.02
N GLY A 147 -6.70 24.30 -1.72
CA GLY A 147 -6.45 25.63 -1.16
C GLY A 147 -7.59 26.14 -0.26
N GLY A 148 -7.58 25.79 1.04
CA GLY A 148 -8.50 26.34 2.04
C GLY A 148 -7.76 26.81 3.30
N ASN A 149 -7.63 28.12 3.49
CA ASN A 149 -7.00 28.75 4.67
C ASN A 149 -7.95 28.86 5.88
N GLY A 150 -8.86 27.89 6.07
CA GLY A 150 -9.87 27.92 7.14
C GLY A 150 -9.45 27.11 8.37
N ASP A 151 -10.07 27.40 9.52
CA ASP A 151 -9.93 26.63 10.77
C ASP A 151 -10.23 25.15 10.50
N TYR A 152 -9.16 24.36 10.45
CA TYR A 152 -9.12 23.08 9.77
C TYR A 152 -9.52 21.95 10.73
N ASN A 153 -10.69 21.34 10.55
CA ASN A 153 -11.04 20.10 11.26
C ASN A 153 -10.67 18.90 10.37
N PRO A 154 -9.57 18.19 10.66
CA PRO A 154 -9.05 17.13 9.77
C PRO A 154 -10.05 15.99 9.58
N THR A 155 -10.99 15.78 10.52
CA THR A 155 -11.98 14.72 10.44
C THR A 155 -13.06 15.02 9.41
N ILE A 156 -13.63 16.24 9.45
CA ILE A 156 -14.72 16.66 8.56
C ILE A 156 -14.18 16.78 7.13
N ASP A 157 -13.00 17.36 6.97
CA ASP A 157 -12.41 17.53 5.66
C ASP A 157 -12.14 16.19 5.00
N ASN A 158 -11.47 15.26 5.69
CA ASN A 158 -11.19 13.92 5.15
C ASN A 158 -12.49 13.19 4.75
N ALA A 159 -13.57 13.32 5.51
CA ALA A 159 -14.87 12.74 5.16
C ALA A 159 -15.44 13.36 3.86
N ILE A 160 -15.38 14.68 3.69
CA ILE A 160 -15.81 15.35 2.46
C ILE A 160 -14.95 14.89 1.27
N ARG A 161 -13.63 14.78 1.45
CA ARG A 161 -12.71 14.26 0.40
C ARG A 161 -13.10 12.86 -0.03
N PHE A 162 -13.37 12.00 0.94
CA PHE A 162 -13.79 10.63 0.69
C PHE A 162 -15.11 10.58 -0.10
N ILE A 163 -16.11 11.37 0.29
CA ILE A 163 -17.40 11.43 -0.43
C ILE A 163 -17.18 11.91 -1.88
N ALA A 164 -16.37 12.95 -2.09
CA ALA A 164 -16.07 13.44 -3.44
C ALA A 164 -15.36 12.39 -4.31
N ALA A 165 -14.37 11.67 -3.75
CA ALA A 165 -13.69 10.59 -4.45
C ALA A 165 -14.63 9.42 -4.76
N LEU A 166 -15.50 9.05 -3.82
CA LEU A 166 -16.50 8.00 -4.00
C LEU A 166 -17.48 8.35 -5.13
N LEU A 167 -17.98 9.58 -5.17
CA LEU A 167 -18.84 10.05 -6.25
C LEU A 167 -18.12 10.03 -7.60
N GLY A 168 -16.86 10.48 -7.65
CA GLY A 168 -16.02 10.40 -8.84
C GLY A 168 -15.84 8.97 -9.35
N LEU A 169 -15.61 8.02 -8.43
CA LEU A 169 -15.50 6.59 -8.75
C LEU A 169 -16.82 6.03 -9.30
N ILE A 170 -17.96 6.36 -8.67
CA ILE A 170 -19.29 5.93 -9.15
C ILE A 170 -19.54 6.45 -10.56
N VAL A 171 -19.27 7.73 -10.82
CA VAL A 171 -19.41 8.33 -12.15
C VAL A 171 -18.53 7.62 -13.17
N LEU A 172 -17.27 7.32 -12.83
CA LEU A 172 -16.38 6.55 -13.71
C LEU A 172 -16.93 5.16 -14.01
N ILE A 173 -17.40 4.42 -13.00
CA ILE A 173 -17.98 3.09 -13.18
C ILE A 173 -19.21 3.15 -14.10
N VAL A 174 -20.12 4.10 -13.88
CA VAL A 174 -21.33 4.28 -14.71
C VAL A 174 -20.94 4.64 -16.14
N LEU A 175 -19.98 5.55 -16.34
CA LEU A 175 -19.48 5.90 -17.67
C LEU A 175 -18.82 4.70 -18.37
N GLY A 176 -18.04 3.90 -17.65
CA GLY A 176 -17.45 2.68 -18.17
C GLY A 176 -18.50 1.66 -18.59
N LEU A 177 -19.53 1.46 -17.76
CA LEU A 177 -20.66 0.59 -18.10
C LEU A 177 -21.37 1.09 -19.36
N LEU A 178 -21.76 2.37 -19.41
CA LEU A 178 -22.47 2.92 -20.58
C LEU A 178 -21.61 2.89 -21.84
N LYS A 179 -20.31 3.18 -21.74
CA LYS A 179 -19.43 3.31 -22.90
C LYS A 179 -18.99 1.96 -23.48
N PHE A 180 -18.75 0.96 -22.65
CA PHE A 180 -18.15 -0.31 -23.09
C PHE A 180 -19.14 -1.48 -23.19
N ARG A 181 -20.39 -1.32 -22.73
CA ARG A 181 -21.41 -2.38 -22.83
C ARG A 181 -21.64 -2.84 -24.28
N ASP A 182 -21.75 -1.91 -25.21
CA ASP A 182 -22.08 -2.26 -26.60
C ASP A 182 -20.86 -2.84 -27.34
N GLU A 183 -19.65 -2.39 -27.00
CA GLU A 183 -18.41 -2.86 -27.65
C GLU A 183 -18.06 -4.30 -27.30
N ASP A 184 -18.36 -4.75 -26.08
CA ASP A 184 -18.04 -6.11 -25.65
C ASP A 184 -19.10 -7.15 -26.14
N SER A 185 -20.26 -6.66 -26.60
CA SER A 185 -21.32 -7.49 -27.22
C SER A 185 -21.07 -7.81 -28.71
N GLY A 186 -20.13 -7.09 -29.32
CA GLY A 186 -19.80 -7.18 -30.74
C GLY A 186 -19.02 -8.46 -31.09
N GLY A 187 -19.74 -9.56 -31.21
CA GLY A 187 -19.34 -10.79 -31.90
C GLY A 187 -18.19 -11.56 -31.24
N SER A 188 -18.49 -12.75 -30.71
CA SER A 188 -17.49 -13.81 -30.69
C SER A 188 -16.79 -13.80 -32.04
N PRO A 189 -15.45 -13.84 -32.11
CA PRO A 189 -14.78 -14.01 -33.39
C PRO A 189 -15.48 -15.20 -34.03
N THR A 190 -16.18 -14.97 -35.13
CA THR A 190 -16.63 -16.05 -35.98
C THR A 190 -15.31 -16.70 -36.36
N TYR A 191 -14.98 -17.78 -35.65
CA TYR A 191 -13.99 -18.71 -36.12
C TYR A 191 -14.60 -19.17 -37.44
N GLU A 192 -14.21 -18.52 -38.53
CA GLU A 192 -14.37 -19.08 -39.85
C GLU A 192 -13.67 -20.42 -39.71
N MET A 193 -14.48 -21.46 -39.49
CA MET A 193 -14.01 -22.83 -39.51
C MET A 193 -13.24 -22.91 -40.81
N PRO A 194 -11.93 -23.19 -40.79
CA PRO A 194 -11.14 -23.25 -42.01
C PRO A 194 -11.93 -24.16 -42.93
N THR A 195 -12.40 -23.59 -44.04
CA THR A 195 -13.20 -24.31 -45.00
C THR A 195 -12.37 -25.53 -45.35
N TYR A 196 -12.81 -26.70 -44.91
CA TYR A 196 -12.11 -27.95 -45.17
C TYR A 196 -12.21 -28.16 -46.68
N THR A 197 -11.27 -27.58 -47.42
CA THR A 197 -10.95 -28.00 -48.76
C THR A 197 -10.52 -29.45 -48.60
N GLY A 198 -11.37 -30.35 -49.05
CA GLY A 198 -11.18 -31.79 -48.89
C GLY A 198 -9.76 -32.22 -49.27
N PRO A 199 -9.29 -33.36 -48.73
CA PRO A 199 -7.95 -33.85 -49.01
C PRO A 199 -7.82 -34.00 -50.53
N ASP A 200 -6.84 -33.34 -51.11
CA ASP A 200 -6.39 -33.64 -52.47
C ASP A 200 -6.19 -35.15 -52.55
N SER A 201 -7.03 -35.82 -53.35
CA SER A 201 -7.13 -37.27 -53.46
C SER A 201 -5.93 -37.91 -54.18
N ASN A 202 -4.76 -37.26 -54.17
CA ASN A 202 -3.55 -37.66 -54.90
C ASN A 202 -2.36 -37.99 -53.98
N LEU A 203 -2.58 -38.17 -52.67
CA LEU A 203 -1.52 -38.66 -51.80
C LEU A 203 -1.46 -40.19 -51.85
N GLU A 204 -0.48 -40.69 -52.61
CA GLU A 204 -0.03 -42.09 -52.57
C GLU A 204 0.19 -42.55 -51.12
N PRO A 205 -0.11 -43.83 -50.80
CA PRO A 205 0.06 -44.37 -49.46
C PRO A 205 1.55 -44.42 -49.10
N SER A 206 2.03 -43.38 -48.41
CA SER A 206 3.35 -43.38 -47.79
C SER A 206 3.36 -44.41 -46.66
N SER A 207 4.28 -45.36 -46.77
CA SER A 207 4.55 -46.45 -45.84
C SER A 207 4.57 -46.03 -44.36
N PRO A 208 4.17 -46.92 -43.44
CA PRO A 208 4.16 -46.64 -42.01
C PRO A 208 5.57 -46.30 -41.50
N VAL A 209 5.79 -45.02 -41.19
CA VAL A 209 6.98 -44.57 -40.48
C VAL A 209 6.83 -45.00 -39.02
N SER A 210 7.67 -45.93 -38.61
CA SER A 210 7.77 -46.37 -37.22
C SER A 210 8.01 -45.17 -36.29
N PRO A 211 7.33 -45.11 -35.13
CA PRO A 211 7.53 -44.02 -34.18
C PRO A 211 8.99 -43.98 -33.71
N PRO A 212 9.61 -42.79 -33.62
CA PRO A 212 10.93 -42.66 -33.04
C PRO A 212 10.88 -43.15 -31.60
N LEU A 213 11.82 -44.04 -31.26
CA LEU A 213 12.03 -44.50 -29.89
C LEU A 213 12.15 -43.30 -28.96
N SER A 214 11.32 -43.28 -27.91
CA SER A 214 11.40 -42.27 -26.86
C SER A 214 12.82 -42.28 -26.26
N PRO A 215 13.50 -41.13 -26.17
CA PRO A 215 14.78 -41.05 -25.50
C PRO A 215 14.62 -41.46 -24.04
N ALA A 216 15.59 -42.26 -23.56
CA ALA A 216 15.64 -42.72 -22.17
C ALA A 216 15.61 -41.53 -21.20
N PRO A 217 14.94 -41.67 -20.04
CA PRO A 217 14.94 -40.62 -19.01
C PRO A 217 16.37 -40.35 -18.54
N PRO A 218 16.74 -39.08 -18.32
CA PRO A 218 18.05 -38.73 -17.78
C PRO A 218 18.24 -39.30 -16.37
N PRO A 219 19.49 -39.62 -15.97
CA PRO A 219 19.78 -40.17 -14.65
C PRO A 219 19.34 -39.20 -13.55
N GLU A 220 18.62 -39.76 -12.59
CA GLU A 220 18.15 -39.13 -11.36
C GLU A 220 19.33 -38.47 -10.64
N SER A 221 19.32 -37.15 -10.57
CA SER A 221 20.36 -36.38 -9.88
C SER A 221 20.21 -36.61 -8.38
N ALA A 222 21.31 -37.03 -7.75
CA ALA A 222 21.41 -37.33 -6.33
C ALA A 222 20.90 -36.16 -5.43
N PRO A 223 20.42 -36.46 -4.21
CA PRO A 223 19.88 -35.44 -3.32
C PRO A 223 20.98 -34.46 -2.90
N ASN A 224 20.78 -33.19 -3.23
CA ASN A 224 21.63 -32.10 -2.76
C ASN A 224 21.64 -32.07 -1.22
N SER A 225 22.84 -32.09 -0.67
CA SER A 225 23.16 -31.95 0.74
C SER A 225 22.50 -30.71 1.37
N PRO A 226 22.13 -30.76 2.66
CA PRO A 226 21.56 -29.61 3.35
C PRO A 226 22.56 -28.43 3.42
N PRO A 227 22.08 -27.18 3.34
CA PRO A 227 22.92 -26.00 3.44
C PRO A 227 23.56 -25.93 4.83
N GLN A 228 24.89 -25.84 4.87
CA GLN A 228 25.64 -25.53 6.08
C GLN A 228 25.32 -24.10 6.51
N SER A 229 24.81 -23.96 7.74
CA SER A 229 24.66 -22.66 8.39
C SER A 229 26.01 -21.95 8.51
N PRO A 230 26.12 -20.66 8.15
CA PRO A 230 27.30 -19.88 8.49
C PRO A 230 27.34 -19.64 10.00
N ILE A 231 28.36 -20.24 10.62
CA ILE A 231 28.86 -19.96 11.96
C ILE A 231 29.71 -18.69 11.91
N GLY A 232 29.50 -17.77 12.86
CA GLY A 232 30.36 -16.61 13.15
C GLY A 232 29.88 -15.32 12.47
N THR A 233 29.76 -14.18 13.15
CA THR A 233 30.67 -13.67 14.17
C THR A 233 29.91 -12.70 15.07
N GLU A 234 29.86 -13.04 16.35
CA GLU A 234 29.45 -12.16 17.45
C GLU A 234 30.54 -11.10 17.63
N LYS A 235 30.30 -9.88 17.13
CA LYS A 235 31.08 -8.71 17.56
C LYS A 235 30.40 -8.12 18.79
N SER A 236 30.89 -8.54 19.95
CA SER A 236 30.81 -7.77 21.20
C SER A 236 31.40 -6.39 20.93
N VAL A 237 30.54 -5.38 20.84
CA VAL A 237 30.95 -3.98 20.88
C VAL A 237 30.99 -3.59 22.34
N ASP A 238 32.21 -3.55 22.86
CA ASP A 238 32.52 -3.00 24.17
C ASP A 238 31.94 -1.58 24.29
N ASN A 239 31.05 -1.44 25.26
CA ASN A 239 30.48 -0.19 25.70
C ASN A 239 31.59 0.59 26.43
N PRO A 240 32.04 1.76 25.96
CA PRO A 240 33.03 2.53 26.69
C PRO A 240 32.40 3.04 27.99
N SER A 241 32.95 2.56 29.12
CA SER A 241 32.75 3.10 30.45
C SER A 241 32.75 4.63 30.42
N VAL A 242 31.58 5.21 30.70
CA VAL A 242 31.43 6.63 30.99
C VAL A 242 32.20 6.91 32.29
N SER A 243 33.35 7.56 32.15
CA SER A 243 34.16 8.03 33.27
C SER A 243 33.37 9.07 34.06
N LYS A 244 33.09 8.75 35.32
CA LYS A 244 32.54 9.65 36.33
C LYS A 244 33.53 10.83 36.54
N PRO A 245 33.09 12.10 36.45
CA PRO A 245 33.96 13.24 36.74
C PRO A 245 34.32 13.29 38.24
N PRO A 246 35.51 13.80 38.60
CA PRO A 246 35.97 13.87 39.98
C PRO A 246 35.16 14.90 40.80
N GLU A 247 34.74 14.48 41.99
CA GLU A 247 34.23 15.38 43.03
C GLU A 247 35.31 16.42 43.35
N THR A 248 34.98 17.69 43.09
CA THR A 248 35.79 18.82 43.51
C THR A 248 35.34 19.20 44.91
N THR A 249 36.05 18.70 45.93
CA THR A 249 35.91 19.17 47.31
C THR A 249 36.58 20.53 47.42
N ILE A 250 35.79 21.60 47.55
CA ILE A 250 36.27 22.94 47.92
C ILE A 250 36.12 23.06 49.44
N SER A 251 37.26 23.16 50.13
CA SER A 251 37.35 23.58 51.54
C SER A 251 37.66 25.06 51.64
#